data_AF-A0A9P9TUL0-F1
#
_entry.id   AF-A0A9P9TUL0-F1
#
_cell.length_a   1.000
_cell.length_b   1.000
_cell.length_c   1.000
_cell.angle_alpha   90.00
_cell.angle_beta   90.00
_cell.angle_gamma   90.00
#
_symmetry.space_group_name_H-M   'P 1'
#
loop_
_entity.id
_entity.type
_entity.pdbx_description
1 polymer ?
#
loop_
_entity_poly.entity_id
_entity_poly.type
_entity_poly.pdbx_seq_one_letter_code
_entity_poly.pdbx_strand_id
1 'polypeptide(L)'
;MPGEEVCQVCREPHKEGPPLDLKFELAAPRGMEFTSPDEVRRQDHGRDQVLDSYERDLELMLGGCLYCRILGRRFDHAPGKCSRRFHWIHAKNEALQKRKREEKDWIQRYMACWNCYQPQDICRAADPKHEETECRFPDMVMQLCYGVWKRSGASDWLQKHFRRRFQTELEYMLWLGETASLEGNECIQANCVVAFTLAELG
;
A
#
# COMPACT_ATOMS: atom_id res chain seq x y z
N MET A 1 -2.84 -61.02 4.36
CA MET A 1 -1.44 -61.40 4.08
C MET A 1 -0.63 -60.10 4.05
N PRO A 2 0.46 -59.95 4.81
CA PRO A 2 1.22 -58.71 4.87
C PRO A 2 2.11 -58.60 3.63
N GLY A 3 1.96 -57.54 2.83
CA GLY A 3 2.85 -57.29 1.68
C GLY A 3 2.26 -56.59 0.45
N GLU A 4 1.01 -56.09 0.47
CA GLU A 4 0.39 -55.42 -0.68
C GLU A 4 0.23 -53.90 -0.55
N GLU A 5 0.72 -53.28 0.53
CA GLU A 5 0.70 -51.81 0.63
C GLU A 5 1.95 -51.22 -0.02
N VAL A 6 1.73 -50.47 -1.10
CA VAL A 6 2.78 -49.74 -1.83
C VAL A 6 3.23 -48.51 -1.05
N CYS A 7 4.55 -48.30 -1.00
CA CYS A 7 5.12 -47.13 -0.34
C CYS A 7 4.68 -45.84 -1.04
N GLN A 8 4.10 -44.89 -0.29
CA GLN A 8 3.60 -43.64 -0.89
C GLN A 8 4.69 -42.69 -1.40
N VAL A 9 5.96 -42.95 -1.07
CA VAL A 9 7.10 -42.11 -1.47
C VAL A 9 7.70 -42.57 -2.79
N CYS A 10 8.09 -43.84 -2.90
CA CYS A 10 8.75 -44.40 -4.09
C CYS A 10 7.82 -45.26 -4.96
N ARG A 11 6.59 -45.53 -4.51
CA ARG A 11 5.55 -46.31 -5.21
C ARG A 11 5.91 -47.78 -5.51
N GLU A 12 6.88 -48.34 -4.79
CA GLU A 12 7.26 -49.74 -4.86
C GLU A 12 6.80 -50.50 -3.59
N PRO A 13 6.47 -51.80 -3.70
CA PRO A 13 6.12 -52.62 -2.54
C PRO A 13 7.37 -52.99 -1.73
N HIS A 14 7.30 -52.84 -0.41
CA HIS A 14 8.39 -53.20 0.51
C HIS A 14 7.90 -54.20 1.56
N LYS A 15 8.75 -55.18 1.89
CA LYS A 15 8.47 -56.18 2.94
C LYS A 15 8.91 -55.73 4.33
N GLU A 16 9.83 -54.78 4.38
CA GLU A 16 10.41 -54.26 5.62
C GLU A 16 9.77 -52.90 5.94
N GLY A 17 9.31 -52.73 7.17
CA GLY A 17 8.83 -51.45 7.66
C GLY A 17 9.97 -50.42 7.75
N PRO A 18 9.66 -49.12 7.81
CA PRO A 18 10.68 -48.10 7.98
C PRO A 18 11.55 -48.40 9.21
N PRO A 19 12.88 -48.20 9.15
CA PRO A 19 13.76 -48.42 10.29
C PRO A 19 13.29 -47.58 11.49
N LEU A 20 12.99 -48.22 12.61
CA LEU A 20 12.45 -47.56 13.82
C LEU A 20 13.49 -46.67 14.53
N ASP A 21 14.74 -46.83 14.13
CA ASP A 21 15.95 -46.23 14.66
C ASP A 21 16.49 -45.09 13.77
N LEU A 22 15.77 -44.75 12.68
CA LEU A 22 16.05 -43.55 11.89
C LEU A 22 15.56 -42.29 12.63
N LYS A 23 16.48 -41.55 13.25
CA LYS A 23 16.21 -40.21 13.76
C LYS A 23 16.24 -39.22 12.61
N PHE A 24 15.06 -38.77 12.19
CA PHE A 24 14.93 -37.65 11.27
C PHE A 24 15.26 -36.34 11.99
N GLU A 25 16.50 -35.90 11.90
CA GLU A 25 16.89 -34.54 12.31
C GLU A 25 16.78 -33.63 11.10
N LEU A 26 15.87 -32.65 11.17
CA LEU A 26 15.87 -31.53 10.23
C LEU A 26 17.23 -30.84 10.37
N ALA A 27 17.99 -30.78 9.29
CA ALA A 27 19.24 -30.02 9.26
C ALA A 27 18.94 -28.59 9.71
N ALA A 28 19.52 -28.19 10.86
CA ALA A 28 19.37 -26.83 11.34
C ALA A 28 19.81 -25.86 10.24
N PRO A 29 18.97 -24.90 9.83
CA PRO A 29 19.34 -23.94 8.80
C PRO A 29 20.52 -23.12 9.33
N ARG A 30 21.72 -23.37 8.78
CA ARG A 30 22.90 -22.56 9.09
C ARG A 30 22.68 -21.16 8.55
N GLY A 31 22.53 -20.19 9.45
CA GLY A 31 22.45 -18.77 9.11
C GLY A 31 21.04 -18.15 9.12
N MET A 32 20.02 -18.84 9.66
CA MET A 32 18.75 -18.16 9.98
C MET A 32 18.93 -17.37 11.28
N GLU A 33 19.02 -16.05 11.19
CA GLU A 33 18.81 -15.18 12.35
C GLU A 33 17.38 -15.37 12.82
N PHE A 34 17.20 -16.09 13.93
CA PHE A 34 15.89 -16.27 14.54
C PHE A 34 15.49 -14.95 15.20
N THR A 35 14.66 -14.15 14.53
CA THR A 35 14.05 -12.98 15.15
C THR A 35 13.16 -13.48 16.29
N SER A 36 13.52 -13.11 17.52
CA SER A 36 12.73 -13.47 18.70
C SER A 36 11.28 -13.01 18.54
N PRO A 37 10.29 -13.74 19.06
CA PRO A 37 8.90 -13.27 19.10
C PRO A 37 8.74 -11.86 19.68
N ASP A 38 9.61 -11.45 20.60
CA ASP A 38 9.60 -10.08 21.16
C ASP A 38 10.15 -9.03 20.19
N GLU A 39 11.05 -9.41 19.29
CA GLU A 39 11.51 -8.54 18.22
C GLU A 39 10.42 -8.37 17.16
N VAL A 40 9.73 -9.45 16.78
CA VAL A 40 8.60 -9.39 15.83
C VAL A 40 7.49 -8.50 16.38
N ARG A 41 7.07 -8.70 17.64
CA ARG A 41 6.05 -7.84 18.27
C ARG A 41 6.46 -6.37 18.34
N ARG A 42 7.73 -6.08 18.60
CA ARG A 42 8.25 -4.69 18.61
C ARG A 42 8.16 -4.07 17.22
N GLN A 43 8.50 -4.82 16.18
CA GLN A 43 8.40 -4.36 14.80
C GLN A 43 6.94 -4.13 14.39
N ASP A 44 6.05 -5.08 14.70
CA ASP A 44 4.61 -4.95 14.44
C ASP A 44 4.03 -3.74 15.16
N HIS A 45 4.38 -3.55 16.44
CA HIS A 45 3.93 -2.37 17.20
C HIS A 45 4.42 -1.05 16.58
N GLY A 46 5.65 -1.00 16.09
CA GLY A 46 6.17 0.17 15.38
C GLY A 46 5.41 0.45 14.09
N ARG A 47 5.10 -0.60 13.32
CA ARG A 47 4.32 -0.50 12.09
C ARG A 47 2.89 0.01 12.35
N ASP A 48 2.23 -0.51 13.38
CA ASP A 48 0.89 -0.08 13.77
C ASP A 48 0.87 1.40 14.15
N GLN A 49 1.85 1.86 14.93
CA GLN A 49 1.95 3.28 15.32
C GLN A 49 2.08 4.23 14.13
N VAL A 50 2.77 3.81 13.08
CA VAL A 50 2.95 4.61 11.86
C VAL A 50 1.63 4.73 11.10
N LEU A 51 0.90 3.62 10.93
CA LEU A 51 -0.42 3.63 10.30
C LEU A 51 -1.43 4.42 11.14
N ASP A 52 -1.45 4.25 12.46
CA ASP A 52 -2.32 5.00 13.37
C ASP A 52 -2.07 6.51 13.28
N SER A 53 -0.80 6.92 13.17
CA SER A 53 -0.44 8.33 13.04
C SER A 53 -0.89 8.89 11.69
N TYR A 54 -0.63 8.15 10.62
CA TYR A 54 -1.10 8.49 9.28
C TYR A 54 -2.63 8.59 9.20
N GLU A 55 -3.35 7.67 9.85
CA GLU A 55 -4.82 7.69 9.91
C GLU A 55 -5.34 8.90 10.69
N ARG A 56 -4.75 9.22 11.85
CA ARG A 56 -5.09 10.45 12.60
C ARG A 56 -4.85 11.71 11.79
N ASP A 57 -3.76 11.78 11.03
CA ASP A 57 -3.48 12.93 10.16
C ASP A 57 -4.54 13.07 9.05
N LEU A 58 -5.04 11.95 8.52
CA LEU A 58 -6.17 11.98 7.59
C LEU A 58 -7.44 12.50 8.27
N GLU A 59 -7.75 12.03 9.48
CA GLU A 59 -8.91 12.48 10.25
C GLU A 59 -8.89 13.99 10.50
N LEU A 60 -7.73 14.55 10.88
CA LEU A 60 -7.56 15.99 11.12
C LEU A 60 -7.82 16.84 9.87
N MET A 61 -7.65 16.24 8.69
CA MET A 61 -7.77 16.93 7.41
C MET A 61 -9.14 16.73 6.74
N LEU A 62 -10.06 16.00 7.38
CA LEU A 62 -11.40 15.78 6.86
C LEU A 62 -12.22 17.08 6.72
N GLY A 63 -13.14 17.08 5.76
CA GLY A 63 -14.13 18.14 5.58
C GLY A 63 -13.72 19.33 4.69
N GLY A 64 -12.44 19.43 4.30
CA GLY A 64 -11.93 20.49 3.43
C GLY A 64 -11.39 20.01 2.07
N CYS A 65 -11.12 20.96 1.17
CA CYS A 65 -10.49 20.69 -0.12
C CYS A 65 -8.96 20.70 -0.01
N LEU A 66 -8.37 19.51 0.06
CA LEU A 66 -6.93 19.34 0.30
C LEU A 66 -6.08 19.82 -0.87
N TYR A 67 -6.59 19.71 -2.09
CA TYR A 67 -5.92 20.27 -3.26
C TYR A 67 -5.78 21.80 -3.14
N CYS A 68 -6.85 22.50 -2.75
CA CYS A 68 -6.82 23.96 -2.54
C CYS A 68 -5.95 24.34 -1.33
N ARG A 69 -5.98 23.54 -0.26
CA ARG A 69 -5.15 23.74 0.93
C ARG A 69 -3.66 23.71 0.58
N ILE A 70 -3.19 22.68 -0.15
CA ILE A 70 -1.79 22.59 -0.59
C ILE A 70 -1.38 23.81 -1.43
N LEU A 71 -2.28 24.30 -2.29
CA LEU A 71 -1.99 25.45 -3.14
C LEU A 71 -2.10 26.80 -2.42
N GLY A 72 -2.30 26.81 -1.10
CA GLY A 72 -2.44 28.04 -0.30
C GLY A 72 -3.69 28.85 -0.65
N ARG A 73 -4.76 28.19 -1.08
CA ARG A 73 -6.03 28.82 -1.49
C ARG A 73 -7.11 28.56 -0.44
N ARG A 74 -8.21 29.31 -0.51
CA ARG A 74 -9.40 29.04 0.29
C ARG A 74 -9.88 27.60 0.07
N PHE A 75 -9.97 26.83 1.16
CA PHE A 75 -10.21 25.39 1.13
C PHE A 75 -11.49 24.98 1.89
N ASP A 76 -12.28 25.93 2.39
CA ASP A 76 -13.56 25.72 3.09
C ASP A 76 -14.69 25.32 2.13
N HIS A 77 -14.44 24.30 1.32
CA HIS A 77 -15.43 23.70 0.44
C HIS A 77 -15.18 22.20 0.34
N ALA A 78 -16.25 21.45 0.19
CA ALA A 78 -16.16 20.01 -0.03
C ALA A 78 -15.32 19.72 -1.30
N PRO A 79 -14.48 18.66 -1.30
CA PRO A 79 -13.74 18.21 -2.48
C PRO A 79 -14.59 18.08 -3.75
N GLY A 80 -15.79 17.49 -3.60
CA GLY A 80 -16.75 17.35 -4.69
C GLY A 80 -17.24 18.68 -5.26
N LYS A 81 -17.13 19.80 -4.54
CA LYS A 81 -17.52 21.13 -5.02
C LYS A 81 -16.33 21.94 -5.56
N CYS A 82 -15.12 21.39 -5.55
CA CYS A 82 -13.95 22.07 -6.06
C CYS A 82 -14.06 22.26 -7.59
N SER A 83 -13.92 23.50 -8.07
CA SER A 83 -13.93 23.80 -9.52
C SER A 83 -12.81 23.10 -10.29
N ARG A 84 -11.75 22.69 -9.58
CA ARG A 84 -10.58 22.02 -10.14
C ARG A 84 -10.60 20.50 -10.01
N ARG A 85 -11.69 19.91 -9.51
CA ARG A 85 -11.81 18.45 -9.29
C ARG A 85 -11.53 17.60 -10.51
N PHE A 86 -11.92 18.10 -11.66
CA PHE A 86 -11.74 17.37 -12.90
C PHE A 86 -10.26 17.19 -13.27
N HIS A 87 -9.35 18.06 -12.81
CA HIS A 87 -7.93 17.93 -13.14
C HIS A 87 -7.32 16.63 -12.59
N TRP A 88 -7.49 16.33 -11.30
CA TRP A 88 -6.96 15.09 -10.74
C TRP A 88 -7.76 13.86 -11.18
N ILE A 89 -9.07 14.01 -11.44
CA ILE A 89 -9.89 12.94 -12.01
C ILE A 89 -9.38 12.56 -13.41
N HIS A 90 -9.08 13.56 -14.25
CA HIS A 90 -8.55 13.33 -15.59
C HIS A 90 -7.15 12.71 -15.55
N ALA A 91 -6.24 13.24 -14.72
CA ALA A 91 -4.88 12.70 -14.58
C ALA A 91 -4.89 11.24 -14.10
N LYS A 92 -5.77 10.92 -13.14
CA LYS A 92 -6.02 9.54 -12.70
C LYS A 92 -6.50 8.66 -13.86
N ASN A 93 -7.52 9.11 -14.58
CA ASN A 93 -8.09 8.35 -15.67
C ASN A 93 -7.06 8.12 -16.78
N GLU A 94 -6.20 9.08 -17.05
CA GLU A 94 -5.11 8.93 -18.02
C GLU A 94 -4.12 7.83 -17.61
N ALA A 95 -3.69 7.81 -16.34
CA ALA A 95 -2.82 6.76 -15.81
C ALA A 95 -3.48 5.36 -15.88
N LEU A 96 -4.77 5.27 -15.50
CA LEU A 96 -5.56 4.04 -15.62
C LEU A 96 -5.65 3.55 -17.06
N GLN A 97 -5.95 4.44 -18.02
CA GLN A 97 -6.04 4.08 -19.43
C GLN A 97 -4.69 3.68 -20.01
N LYS A 98 -3.60 4.35 -19.59
CA LYS A 98 -2.23 4.00 -20.01
C LYS A 98 -1.86 2.59 -19.54
N ARG A 99 -2.13 2.25 -18.28
CA ARG A 99 -1.87 0.91 -17.72
C ARG A 99 -2.75 -0.16 -18.35
N LYS A 100 -4.04 0.13 -18.57
CA LYS A 100 -4.96 -0.76 -19.27
C LYS A 100 -4.48 -1.11 -20.69
N ARG A 101 -3.94 -0.14 -21.45
CA ARG A 101 -3.35 -0.37 -22.78
C ARG A 101 -2.07 -1.23 -22.73
N GLU A 102 -1.40 -1.26 -21.59
CA GLU A 102 -0.21 -2.09 -21.35
C GLU A 102 -0.59 -3.46 -20.75
N GLU A 103 -1.89 -3.77 -20.63
CA GLU A 103 -2.41 -4.97 -19.95
C GLU A 103 -1.88 -5.11 -18.52
N LYS A 104 -1.67 -3.98 -17.84
CA LYS A 104 -1.20 -3.90 -16.46
C LYS A 104 -2.23 -3.22 -15.59
N ASP A 105 -2.29 -3.64 -14.33
CA ASP A 105 -3.00 -2.88 -13.30
C ASP A 105 -2.19 -1.63 -12.92
N TRP A 106 -2.87 -0.52 -12.64
CA TRP A 106 -2.19 0.69 -12.15
C TRP A 106 -1.73 0.53 -10.71
N ILE A 107 -2.56 -0.10 -9.88
CA ILE A 107 -2.28 -0.45 -8.49
C ILE A 107 -2.32 -1.97 -8.40
N GLN A 108 -1.28 -2.58 -7.83
CA GLN A 108 -1.26 -4.02 -7.65
C GLN A 108 -2.41 -4.46 -6.75
N ARG A 109 -2.97 -5.65 -7.04
CA ARG A 109 -4.04 -6.24 -6.23
C ARG A 109 -3.66 -6.27 -4.75
N TYR A 110 -4.63 -5.95 -3.91
CA TYR A 110 -4.55 -5.93 -2.45
C TYR A 110 -3.68 -4.84 -1.82
N MET A 111 -2.93 -4.06 -2.59
CA MET A 111 -2.07 -3.01 -2.05
C MET A 111 -2.81 -1.79 -1.51
N ALA A 112 -3.90 -1.39 -2.17
CA ALA A 112 -4.72 -0.27 -1.73
C ALA A 112 -6.14 -0.39 -2.28
N CYS A 113 -7.09 0.25 -1.60
CA CYS A 113 -8.45 0.39 -2.09
C CYS A 113 -8.48 1.21 -3.39
N TRP A 114 -9.17 0.72 -4.42
CA TRP A 114 -9.26 1.40 -5.72
C TRP A 114 -10.01 2.74 -5.68
N ASN A 115 -10.80 2.97 -4.63
CA ASN A 115 -11.63 4.16 -4.50
C ASN A 115 -10.96 5.27 -3.67
N CYS A 116 -10.47 4.94 -2.47
CA CYS A 116 -9.81 5.91 -1.58
C CYS A 116 -8.29 5.83 -1.56
N TYR A 117 -7.69 4.83 -2.19
CA TYR A 117 -6.24 4.61 -2.28
C TYR A 117 -5.55 4.35 -0.95
N GLN A 118 -6.31 3.97 0.09
CA GLN A 118 -5.75 3.61 1.39
C GLN A 118 -5.43 2.11 1.47
N PRO A 119 -4.41 1.71 2.26
CA PRO A 119 -4.17 0.32 2.63
C PRO A 119 -5.41 -0.34 3.25
N GLN A 120 -5.49 -1.67 3.22
CA GLN A 120 -6.65 -2.42 3.73
C GLN A 120 -6.84 -2.25 5.24
N ASP A 121 -5.75 -2.07 5.99
CA ASP A 121 -5.79 -1.82 7.43
C ASP A 121 -6.57 -0.54 7.77
N ILE A 122 -6.55 0.45 6.86
CA ILE A 122 -7.27 1.73 7.00
C ILE A 122 -8.64 1.69 6.29
N CYS A 123 -8.72 1.07 5.12
CA CYS A 123 -9.96 0.97 4.35
C CYS A 123 -10.49 -0.46 4.32
N ARG A 124 -11.45 -0.72 5.21
CA ARG A 124 -12.12 -2.02 5.33
C ARG A 124 -13.26 -2.22 4.34
N ALA A 125 -13.63 -1.20 3.56
CA ALA A 125 -14.64 -1.31 2.51
C ALA A 125 -14.29 -2.32 1.40
N ALA A 126 -13.00 -2.68 1.28
CA ALA A 126 -12.54 -3.74 0.39
C ALA A 126 -12.44 -5.12 1.05
N ASP A 127 -12.66 -5.22 2.37
CA ASP A 127 -12.64 -6.48 3.11
C ASP A 127 -14.04 -7.12 3.11
N PRO A 128 -14.22 -8.27 2.42
CA PRO A 128 -15.52 -8.96 2.37
C PRO A 128 -16.00 -9.49 3.72
N LYS A 129 -15.17 -9.48 4.77
CA LYS A 129 -15.54 -9.91 6.13
C LYS A 129 -16.10 -8.79 7.00
N HIS A 130 -16.06 -7.54 6.54
CA HIS A 130 -16.54 -6.38 7.28
C HIS A 130 -17.81 -5.80 6.64
N GLU A 131 -18.65 -5.14 7.44
CA GLU A 131 -19.94 -4.56 6.99
C GLU A 131 -19.79 -3.16 6.36
N GLU A 132 -18.59 -2.57 6.43
CA GLU A 132 -18.33 -1.26 5.84
C GLU A 132 -18.42 -1.34 4.31
N THR A 133 -19.30 -0.53 3.72
CA THR A 133 -19.48 -0.47 2.25
C THR A 133 -18.92 0.83 1.65
N GLU A 134 -18.59 1.80 2.50
CA GLU A 134 -18.10 3.12 2.10
C GLU A 134 -16.69 3.37 2.60
N CYS A 135 -15.88 4.05 1.79
CA CYS A 135 -14.52 4.40 2.20
C CYS A 135 -14.56 5.55 3.21
N ARG A 136 -13.84 5.39 4.33
CA ARG A 136 -13.72 6.41 5.38
C ARG A 136 -13.07 7.73 4.92
N PHE A 137 -12.10 7.65 4.01
CA PHE A 137 -11.31 8.80 3.53
C PHE A 137 -11.40 8.99 2.00
N PRO A 138 -12.61 9.25 1.45
CA PRO A 138 -12.80 9.31 0.00
C PRO A 138 -12.06 10.52 -0.60
N ASP A 139 -11.47 10.32 -1.78
CA ASP A 139 -10.84 11.36 -2.60
C ASP A 139 -9.69 12.16 -1.95
N MET A 140 -9.20 11.82 -0.75
CA MET A 140 -8.14 12.58 -0.09
C MET A 140 -6.77 12.37 -0.74
N VAL A 141 -6.39 11.12 -0.99
CA VAL A 141 -5.06 10.77 -1.51
C VAL A 141 -4.79 11.44 -2.85
N MET A 142 -5.73 11.34 -3.80
CA MET A 142 -5.56 11.94 -5.14
C MET A 142 -5.52 13.47 -5.11
N GLN A 143 -6.32 14.12 -4.25
CA GLN A 143 -6.25 15.56 -4.08
C GLN A 143 -4.88 16.02 -3.59
N LEU A 144 -4.34 15.32 -2.59
CA LEU A 144 -3.03 15.63 -2.01
C LEU A 144 -1.91 15.39 -3.01
N CYS A 145 -1.84 14.20 -3.61
CA CYS A 145 -0.80 13.86 -4.58
C CYS A 145 -0.82 14.81 -5.79
N TYR A 146 -2.00 15.13 -6.32
CA TYR A 146 -2.12 16.06 -7.44
C TYR A 146 -1.80 17.51 -7.02
N GLY A 147 -2.15 17.88 -5.79
CA GLY A 147 -1.77 19.18 -5.20
C GLY A 147 -0.25 19.33 -5.11
N VAL A 148 0.46 18.29 -4.65
CA VAL A 148 1.92 18.25 -4.60
C VAL A 148 2.54 18.43 -5.98
N TRP A 149 1.97 17.83 -7.02
CA TRP A 149 2.45 18.03 -8.39
C TRP A 149 2.26 19.47 -8.89
N LYS A 150 1.15 20.13 -8.48
CA LYS A 150 0.79 21.48 -8.95
C LYS A 150 1.35 22.61 -8.12
N ARG A 151 1.91 22.38 -6.94
CA ARG A 151 2.50 23.44 -6.12
C ARG A 151 3.84 23.91 -6.68
N SER A 152 4.18 25.15 -6.39
CA SER A 152 5.52 25.68 -6.66
C SER A 152 6.58 24.85 -5.92
N GLY A 153 7.70 24.54 -6.59
CA GLY A 153 8.76 23.72 -6.00
C GLY A 153 8.48 22.21 -5.96
N ALA A 154 7.40 21.73 -6.61
CA ALA A 154 7.05 20.30 -6.65
C ALA A 154 8.22 19.39 -7.03
N SER A 155 8.97 19.74 -8.08
CA SER A 155 10.10 18.94 -8.58
C SER A 155 11.23 18.83 -7.55
N ASP A 156 11.61 19.94 -6.91
CA ASP A 156 12.64 19.94 -5.88
C ASP A 156 12.19 19.22 -4.62
N TRP A 157 10.92 19.36 -4.26
CA TRP A 157 10.34 18.64 -3.14
C TRP A 157 10.31 17.13 -3.37
N LEU A 158 9.83 16.68 -4.54
CA LEU A 158 9.83 15.25 -4.90
C LEU A 158 11.24 14.69 -4.98
N GLN A 159 12.21 15.47 -5.48
CA GLN A 159 13.62 15.07 -5.49
C GLN A 159 14.18 14.96 -4.07
N LYS A 160 13.86 15.90 -3.18
CA LYS A 160 14.34 15.91 -1.80
C LYS A 160 13.80 14.72 -0.99
N HIS A 161 12.50 14.46 -1.07
CA HIS A 161 11.81 13.49 -0.21
C HIS A 161 11.79 12.07 -0.81
N PHE A 162 11.72 11.95 -2.15
CA PHE A 162 11.56 10.66 -2.84
C PHE A 162 12.73 10.32 -3.76
N ARG A 163 13.74 11.20 -3.87
CA ARG A 163 14.89 11.05 -4.79
C ARG A 163 14.46 10.80 -6.24
N ARG A 164 13.30 11.33 -6.62
CA ARG A 164 12.68 11.15 -7.93
C ARG A 164 12.34 12.49 -8.56
N ARG A 165 12.49 12.55 -9.88
CA ARG A 165 12.02 13.63 -10.76
C ARG A 165 11.16 13.01 -11.85
N PHE A 166 10.14 13.75 -12.25
CA PHE A 166 9.21 13.34 -13.30
C PHE A 166 9.19 14.44 -14.37
N GLN A 167 9.24 14.04 -15.63
CA GLN A 167 9.18 14.99 -16.74
C GLN A 167 7.74 15.35 -17.07
N THR A 168 6.82 14.41 -16.86
CA THR A 168 5.41 14.57 -17.20
C THR A 168 4.50 14.26 -16.02
N GLU A 169 3.29 14.83 -16.07
CA GLU A 169 2.23 14.52 -15.10
C GLU A 169 1.88 13.04 -15.14
N LEU A 170 1.83 12.44 -16.33
CA LEU A 170 1.53 11.03 -16.50
C LEU A 170 2.59 10.13 -15.84
N GLU A 171 3.89 10.43 -15.98
CA GLU A 171 4.95 9.68 -15.30
C GLU A 171 4.79 9.69 -13.78
N TYR A 172 4.52 10.87 -13.21
CA TYR A 172 4.26 11.00 -11.79
C TYR A 172 3.02 10.19 -11.37
N MET A 173 1.91 10.33 -12.09
CA MET A 173 0.68 9.59 -11.78
C MET A 173 0.88 8.07 -11.89
N LEU A 174 1.64 7.58 -12.88
CA LEU A 174 1.95 6.15 -13.00
C LEU A 174 2.77 5.66 -11.82
N TRP A 175 3.76 6.45 -11.38
CA TRP A 175 4.60 6.15 -10.22
C TRP A 175 3.80 6.09 -8.91
N LEU A 176 2.79 6.95 -8.72
CA LEU A 176 1.95 6.94 -7.53
C LEU A 176 1.28 5.59 -7.25
N GLY A 177 1.02 4.79 -8.28
CA GLY A 177 0.41 3.46 -8.17
C GLY A 177 1.40 2.32 -7.90
N GLU A 178 2.71 2.59 -7.93
CA GLU A 178 3.73 1.58 -7.63
C GLU A 178 3.71 1.20 -6.15
N THR A 179 4.02 -0.07 -5.87
CA THR A 179 4.19 -0.58 -4.51
C THR A 179 5.28 0.19 -3.78
N ALA A 180 5.01 0.49 -2.52
CA ALA A 180 5.89 1.20 -1.60
C ALA A 180 5.71 0.65 -0.19
N SER A 181 6.43 1.26 0.75
CA SER A 181 6.22 0.98 2.17
C SER A 181 6.25 2.26 2.99
N LEU A 182 5.28 2.38 3.89
CA LEU A 182 5.27 3.38 4.94
C LEU A 182 5.83 2.76 6.22
N GLU A 183 7.14 2.92 6.41
CA GLU A 183 7.92 2.41 7.55
C GLU A 183 7.64 0.93 7.92
N GLY A 184 7.56 0.07 6.90
CA GLY A 184 7.34 -1.37 7.05
C GLY A 184 5.91 -1.84 6.76
N ASN A 185 4.97 -0.91 6.59
CA ASN A 185 3.62 -1.22 6.11
C ASN A 185 3.56 -1.18 4.60
N GLU A 186 3.04 -2.22 3.97
CA GLU A 186 2.88 -2.29 2.52
C GLU A 186 1.80 -1.32 2.05
N CYS A 187 2.12 -0.49 1.06
CA CYS A 187 1.19 0.51 0.52
C CYS A 187 1.57 0.87 -0.92
N ILE A 188 0.99 1.94 -1.47
CA ILE A 188 1.45 2.53 -2.73
C ILE A 188 2.21 3.84 -2.50
N GLN A 189 3.00 4.28 -3.48
CA GLN A 189 3.76 5.54 -3.41
C GLN A 189 2.86 6.75 -3.08
N ALA A 190 1.60 6.73 -3.52
CA ALA A 190 0.63 7.75 -3.16
C ALA A 190 0.46 7.93 -1.64
N ASN A 191 0.43 6.83 -0.87
CA ASN A 191 0.31 6.92 0.59
C ASN A 191 1.55 7.58 1.20
N CYS A 192 2.75 7.25 0.72
CA CYS A 192 3.98 7.88 1.17
C CYS A 192 3.99 9.39 0.87
N VAL A 193 3.60 9.80 -0.34
CA VAL A 193 3.46 11.23 -0.68
C VAL A 193 2.47 11.92 0.25
N VAL A 194 1.33 11.30 0.51
CA VAL A 194 0.31 11.82 1.42
C VAL A 194 0.85 11.96 2.83
N ALA A 195 1.52 10.95 3.38
CA ALA A 195 2.06 10.98 4.74
C ALA A 195 3.03 12.16 4.93
N PHE A 196 3.99 12.32 4.01
CA PHE A 196 4.91 13.46 4.03
C PHE A 196 4.19 14.80 3.87
N THR A 197 3.16 14.86 3.03
CA THR A 197 2.41 16.11 2.81
C THR A 197 1.58 16.49 4.03
N LEU A 198 0.96 15.51 4.68
CA LEU A 198 0.15 15.73 5.89
C LEU A 198 1.01 16.23 7.05
N ALA A 199 2.17 15.63 7.25
CA ALA A 199 3.15 16.06 8.27
C ALA A 199 3.65 17.51 8.06
N GLU A 200 3.58 18.06 6.84
CA GLU A 200 3.89 19.47 6.55
C GLU A 200 2.69 20.42 6.74
N LEU A 201 1.47 19.88 6.73
CA LEU A 201 0.23 20.67 6.78
C LEU A 201 -0.39 20.78 8.18
N GLY A 202 0.01 19.90 9.11
CA GLY A 202 -0.30 19.96 10.54
C GLY A 202 0.61 20.93 11.28
#